data_AF-A0A314LEE1-F1
#
_entry.id   AF-A0A314LEE1-F1
#
_cell.length_a   1.000
_cell.length_b   1.000
_cell.length_c   1.000
_cell.angle_alpha   90.00
_cell.angle_beta   90.00
_cell.angle_gamma   90.00
#
_symmetry.space_group_name_H-M   'P 1'
#
loop_
_entity.id
_entity.type
_entity.pdbx_description
1 polymer ?
#
loop_
_entity_poly.entity_id
_entity_poly.type
_entity_poly.pdbx_seq_one_letter_code
_entity_poly.pdbx_strand_id
1 'polypeptide(L)'
;MDFFKNERPEVAKELLKKAANGGHHGALYVIGIIMIFMGGGDVKEKGVMLIAGMKEREPLRTIAKDCRKSLVEILKTIWVKNPQVLGQRPTRCTIQHQRSRTNGWPSIDSDDEDADFHCDACTCDVEIAHVITALPASIT
;
A
#
# COMPACT_ATOMS: atom_id res chain seq x y z
N MET A 1 -12.21 16.41 16.02
CA MET A 1 -12.18 15.13 16.76
C MET A 1 -10.72 14.73 16.91
N ASP A 2 -10.19 14.78 18.13
CA ASP A 2 -8.82 14.31 18.41
C ASP A 2 -8.86 12.83 18.81
N PHE A 3 -9.18 11.95 17.85
CA PHE A 3 -9.30 10.50 18.07
C PHE A 3 -8.00 9.87 18.59
N PHE A 4 -6.88 10.57 18.45
CA PHE A 4 -5.54 10.13 18.80
C PHE A 4 -4.98 10.78 20.07
N LYS A 5 -5.75 11.49 20.90
CA LYS A 5 -5.17 12.15 22.10
C LYS A 5 -4.55 11.22 23.16
N ASN A 6 -4.76 9.90 23.05
CA ASN A 6 -4.19 8.86 23.92
C ASN A 6 -3.48 7.78 23.09
N GLU A 7 -2.58 8.17 22.18
CA GLU A 7 -1.88 7.26 21.25
C GLU A 7 -1.16 6.16 22.03
N ARG A 8 -1.75 4.97 22.07
CA ARG A 8 -1.08 3.73 22.47
C ARG A 8 -0.72 2.99 21.18
N PRO A 9 0.28 3.46 20.41
CA PRO A 9 0.61 2.87 19.11
C PRO A 9 0.92 1.38 19.24
N GLU A 10 1.50 0.94 20.35
CA GLU A 10 1.75 -0.47 20.61
C GLU A 10 0.47 -1.29 20.79
N VAL A 11 -0.55 -0.74 21.46
CA VAL A 11 -1.86 -1.41 21.58
C VAL A 11 -2.56 -1.47 20.24
N ALA A 12 -2.55 -0.36 19.47
CA ALA A 12 -3.12 -0.31 18.14
C ALA A 12 -2.45 -1.33 17.20
N LYS A 13 -1.11 -1.40 17.23
CA LYS A 13 -0.30 -2.37 16.49
C LYS A 13 -0.63 -3.80 16.89
N GLU A 14 -0.80 -4.10 18.18
CA GLU A 14 -1.14 -5.44 18.65
C GLU A 14 -2.54 -5.85 18.22
N LEU A 15 -3.52 -4.94 18.30
CA LEU A 15 -4.88 -5.20 17.79
C LEU A 15 -4.89 -5.44 16.28
N LEU A 16 -4.11 -4.65 15.54
CA LEU A 16 -3.97 -4.81 14.09
C LEU A 16 -3.37 -6.18 13.73
N LYS A 17 -2.32 -6.61 14.44
CA LYS A 17 -1.73 -7.95 14.28
C LYS A 17 -2.73 -9.06 14.59
N LYS A 18 -3.49 -8.95 15.69
CA LYS A 18 -4.51 -9.94 16.04
C LYS A 18 -5.59 -10.05 14.96
N ALA A 19 -6.07 -8.93 14.44
CA ALA A 19 -7.03 -8.92 13.35
C ALA A 19 -6.47 -9.59 12.08
N ALA A 20 -5.23 -9.27 11.69
CA ALA A 20 -4.58 -9.88 10.55
C ALA A 20 -4.38 -11.40 10.73
N ASN A 21 -3.93 -11.84 11.90
CA ASN A 21 -3.80 -13.26 12.25
C ASN A 21 -5.15 -13.99 12.26
N GLY A 22 -6.24 -13.27 12.52
CA GLY A 22 -7.62 -13.76 12.41
C GLY A 22 -8.19 -13.75 10.98
N GLY A 23 -7.37 -13.46 9.96
CA GLY A 23 -7.79 -13.44 8.55
C GLY A 23 -8.43 -12.12 8.10
N HIS A 24 -8.34 -11.04 8.87
CA HIS A 24 -8.89 -9.74 8.47
C HIS A 24 -8.01 -9.07 7.41
N HIS A 25 -8.40 -9.16 6.14
CA HIS A 25 -7.63 -8.65 5.00
C HIS A 25 -7.28 -7.16 5.07
N GLY A 26 -8.20 -6.31 5.56
CA GLY A 26 -7.89 -4.89 5.73
C GLY A 26 -6.79 -4.63 6.77
N ALA A 27 -6.68 -5.49 7.78
CA ALA A 27 -5.62 -5.38 8.78
C ALA A 27 -4.29 -5.85 8.19
N LEU A 28 -4.32 -6.95 7.42
CA LEU A 28 -3.17 -7.46 6.68
C LEU A 28 -2.62 -6.42 5.69
N TYR A 29 -3.52 -5.80 4.92
CA TYR A 29 -3.19 -4.73 3.98
C TYR A 29 -2.51 -3.55 4.68
N VAL A 30 -3.11 -3.02 5.76
CA VAL A 30 -2.55 -1.88 6.51
C VAL A 30 -1.21 -2.25 7.15
N ILE A 31 -1.02 -3.48 7.65
CA ILE A 31 0.29 -3.96 8.12
C ILE A 31 1.32 -3.90 6.99
N GLY A 32 0.98 -4.35 5.78
CA GLY A 32 1.86 -4.25 4.60
C GLY A 32 2.28 -2.81 4.30
N ILE A 33 1.31 -1.89 4.28
CA ILE A 33 1.57 -0.46 4.06
C ILE A 33 2.49 0.11 5.15
N ILE A 34 2.24 -0.19 6.43
CA ILE A 34 3.09 0.25 7.55
C ILE A 34 4.51 -0.31 7.41
N MET A 35 4.65 -1.59 7.07
CA MET A 35 5.95 -2.23 6.85
C MET A 35 6.73 -1.56 5.72
N ILE A 36 6.05 -1.14 4.65
CA ILE A 36 6.68 -0.46 3.52
C ILE A 36 7.15 0.95 3.90
N PHE A 37 6.32 1.74 4.57
CA PHE A 37 6.64 3.14 4.91
C PHE A 37 7.58 3.29 6.11
N MET A 38 7.43 2.43 7.11
CA MET A 38 8.10 2.57 8.41
C MET A 38 9.12 1.45 8.68
N GLY A 39 9.12 0.39 7.86
CA GLY A 39 10.09 -0.69 7.96
C GLY A 39 11.41 -0.36 7.27
N GLY A 40 12.50 -0.89 7.82
CA GLY A 40 13.82 -0.92 7.17
C GLY A 40 14.19 -2.35 6.77
N GLY A 41 15.10 -2.48 5.80
CA GLY A 41 15.65 -3.77 5.35
C GLY A 41 14.57 -4.82 5.08
N ASP A 42 14.74 -6.00 5.68
CA ASP A 42 13.87 -7.16 5.52
C ASP A 42 12.40 -6.90 5.90
N VAL A 43 12.13 -6.00 6.85
CA VAL A 43 10.75 -5.66 7.24
C VAL A 43 10.05 -4.98 6.08
N LYS A 44 10.74 -4.07 5.39
CA LYS A 44 10.21 -3.40 4.21
C LYS A 44 9.94 -4.37 3.08
N GLU A 45 10.90 -5.28 2.83
CA GLU A 45 10.78 -6.30 1.78
C GLU A 45 9.61 -7.26 2.02
N LYS A 46 9.40 -7.70 3.27
CA LYS A 46 8.21 -8.48 3.64
C LYS A 46 6.90 -7.72 3.39
N GLY A 47 6.90 -6.41 3.61
CA GLY A 47 5.76 -5.56 3.29
C GLY A 47 5.48 -5.53 1.78
N VAL A 48 6.53 -5.43 0.97
CA VAL A 48 6.45 -5.49 -0.51
C VAL A 48 5.86 -6.82 -0.97
N MET A 49 6.42 -7.94 -0.51
CA MET A 49 5.92 -9.28 -0.86
C MET A 49 4.46 -9.48 -0.44
N LEU A 50 4.06 -8.95 0.72
CA LEU A 50 2.69 -9.08 1.21
C LEU A 50 1.69 -8.35 0.31
N ILE A 51 1.97 -7.09 -0.06
CA ILE A 51 1.07 -6.32 -0.93
C ILE A 51 1.06 -6.91 -2.36
N ALA A 52 2.21 -7.32 -2.87
CA ALA A 52 2.28 -8.00 -4.17
C ALA A 52 1.47 -9.30 -4.18
N GLY A 53 1.60 -10.14 -3.15
CA GLY A 53 0.83 -11.38 -3.00
C GLY A 53 -0.68 -11.14 -2.92
N MET A 54 -1.12 -10.06 -2.24
CA MET A 54 -2.53 -9.68 -2.25
C MET A 54 -3.03 -9.29 -3.65
N LYS A 55 -2.18 -8.73 -4.51
CA LYS A 55 -2.55 -8.28 -5.86
C LYS A 55 -2.33 -9.31 -6.95
N GLU A 56 -1.65 -10.42 -6.65
CA GLU A 56 -1.28 -11.44 -7.64
C GLU A 56 -2.54 -12.06 -8.28
N ARG A 57 -3.57 -12.36 -7.47
CA ARG A 57 -4.72 -13.19 -7.89
C ARG A 57 -6.04 -12.66 -7.33
N GLU A 58 -7.13 -12.94 -8.02
CA GLU A 58 -8.48 -12.81 -7.45
C GLU A 58 -8.75 -13.92 -6.41
N PRO A 59 -9.59 -13.68 -5.38
CA PRO A 59 -10.33 -12.44 -5.10
C PRO A 59 -9.54 -11.40 -4.30
N LEU A 60 -8.31 -11.72 -3.89
CA LEU A 60 -7.50 -10.86 -3.01
C LEU A 60 -7.19 -9.50 -3.64
N ARG A 61 -7.03 -9.45 -4.97
CA ARG A 61 -6.80 -8.20 -5.70
C ARG A 61 -7.99 -7.24 -5.53
N THR A 62 -9.22 -7.72 -5.72
CA THR A 62 -10.43 -6.91 -5.48
C THR A 62 -10.48 -6.43 -4.02
N ILE A 63 -10.18 -7.31 -3.06
CA ILE A 63 -10.13 -6.95 -1.64
C ILE A 63 -9.07 -5.88 -1.37
N ALA A 64 -7.89 -5.97 -1.98
CA ALA A 64 -6.83 -4.97 -1.87
C ALA A 64 -7.29 -3.60 -2.42
N LYS A 65 -8.01 -3.59 -3.55
CA LYS A 65 -8.61 -2.35 -4.11
C LYS A 65 -9.59 -1.70 -3.11
N ASP A 66 -10.42 -2.48 -2.44
CA ASP A 66 -11.36 -1.97 -1.44
C ASP A 66 -10.66 -1.47 -0.17
N CYS A 67 -9.66 -2.21 0.31
CA CYS A 67 -8.82 -1.80 1.43
C CYS A 67 -8.09 -0.48 1.13
N ARG A 68 -7.55 -0.34 -0.10
CA ARG A 68 -6.93 0.89 -0.58
C ARG A 68 -7.91 2.05 -0.55
N LYS A 69 -9.12 1.89 -1.11
CA LYS A 69 -10.15 2.95 -1.11
C LYS A 69 -10.45 3.43 0.30
N SER A 70 -10.71 2.49 1.22
CA SER A 70 -11.00 2.80 2.63
C SER A 70 -9.82 3.53 3.31
N LEU A 71 -8.59 3.06 3.09
CA LEU A 71 -7.41 3.72 3.64
C LEU A 71 -7.25 5.14 3.09
N VAL A 72 -7.41 5.34 1.79
CA VAL A 72 -7.30 6.65 1.13
C VAL A 72 -8.35 7.63 1.67
N GLU A 73 -9.59 7.18 1.89
CA GLU A 73 -10.63 8.00 2.50
C GLU A 73 -10.24 8.43 3.92
N ILE A 74 -9.75 7.50 4.75
CA ILE A 74 -9.27 7.81 6.10
C ILE A 74 -8.12 8.82 6.04
N LEU A 75 -7.11 8.58 5.19
CA LEU A 75 -5.94 9.45 5.05
C LEU A 75 -6.31 10.89 4.67
N LYS A 76 -7.34 11.07 3.83
CA LYS A 76 -7.87 12.40 3.46
C LYS A 76 -8.55 13.14 4.62
N THR A 77 -9.07 12.41 5.61
CA THR A 77 -9.77 12.99 6.78
C THR A 77 -8.86 13.29 7.96
N ILE A 78 -7.66 12.69 8.01
CA ILE A 78 -6.72 12.87 9.11
C ILE A 78 -5.55 13.77 8.71
N TRP A 79 -4.98 14.47 9.69
CA TRP A 79 -3.80 15.30 9.45
C TRP A 79 -2.52 14.49 9.63
N VAL A 80 -1.99 13.95 8.53
CA VAL A 80 -0.72 13.23 8.54
C VAL A 80 0.45 14.22 8.66
N LYS A 81 1.27 14.09 9.71
CA LYS A 81 2.46 14.94 9.96
C LYS A 81 3.77 14.14 10.06
N ASN A 82 3.72 12.82 9.93
CA ASN A 82 4.90 11.98 10.13
C ASN A 82 5.91 12.18 8.98
N PRO A 83 7.12 12.71 9.24
CA PRO A 83 8.10 12.96 8.19
C PRO A 83 8.58 11.71 7.46
N GLN A 84 8.59 10.54 8.12
CA GLN A 84 8.95 9.28 7.47
C GLN A 84 7.94 8.88 6.39
N VAL A 85 6.68 9.29 6.58
CA VAL A 85 5.59 9.01 5.63
C VAL A 85 5.55 10.05 4.51
N LEU A 86 5.86 11.32 4.81
CA LEU A 86 5.79 12.44 3.86
C LEU A 86 7.08 12.70 3.07
N GLY A 87 8.22 12.20 3.55
CA GLY A 87 9.54 12.63 3.08
C GLY A 87 10.09 11.83 1.89
N GLN A 88 9.67 10.58 1.68
CA GLN A 88 10.26 9.71 0.66
C GLN A 88 9.25 8.72 0.07
N ARG A 89 9.45 8.37 -1.21
CA ARG A 89 8.76 7.24 -1.83
C ARG A 89 9.41 5.96 -1.30
N PRO A 90 8.69 5.11 -0.55
CA PRO A 90 9.29 4.03 0.24
C PRO A 90 9.83 2.87 -0.62
N THR A 91 9.28 2.71 -1.82
CA THR A 91 9.68 1.68 -2.79
C THR A 91 10.00 2.33 -4.13
N ARG A 92 11.05 1.81 -4.78
CA ARG A 92 11.34 1.97 -6.20
C ARG A 92 11.94 0.66 -6.67
N CYS A 93 11.31 0.01 -7.64
CA CYS A 93 11.91 -1.14 -8.29
C CYS A 93 13.29 -0.75 -8.89
N THR A 94 14.33 -1.50 -8.54
CA THR A 94 15.69 -1.32 -9.08
C THR A 94 15.97 -2.23 -10.27
N ILE A 95 15.08 -3.17 -10.56
CA ILE A 95 15.20 -4.08 -11.69
C ILE A 95 14.85 -3.32 -12.97
N GLN A 96 15.76 -3.36 -13.95
CA GLN A 96 15.50 -2.83 -15.27
C GLN A 96 14.58 -3.80 -16.02
N HIS A 97 13.27 -3.67 -15.82
CA HIS A 97 12.30 -4.42 -16.61
C HIS A 97 12.43 -3.99 -18.07
N GLN A 98 12.68 -4.96 -18.95
CA GLN A 98 12.53 -4.77 -20.38
C GLN A 98 11.03 -4.56 -20.60
N ARG A 99 10.59 -3.30 -20.65
CA ARG A 99 9.19 -2.94 -20.88
C ARG A 99 8.80 -3.51 -22.23
N SER A 100 8.20 -4.70 -22.24
CA SER A 100 7.44 -5.13 -23.38
C SER A 100 6.24 -4.19 -23.41
N ARG A 101 6.35 -3.10 -24.17
CA ARG A 101 5.17 -2.35 -24.58
C ARG A 101 4.43 -3.29 -25.51
N THR A 102 3.64 -4.20 -24.96
CA THR A 102 2.60 -4.89 -25.71
C THR A 102 1.70 -3.78 -26.24
N ASN A 103 1.74 -3.55 -27.55
CA ASN A 103 0.89 -2.60 -28.27
C ASN A 103 -0.59 -3.05 -28.27
N GLY A 104 -1.11 -3.46 -27.11
CA GLY A 104 -2.51 -3.78 -26.91
C GLY A 104 -3.29 -2.49 -26.76
N TRP A 105 -4.30 -2.29 -27.61
CA TRP A 105 -5.26 -1.21 -27.45
C TRP A 105 -5.94 -1.37 -26.09
N PRO A 106 -6.15 -0.29 -25.31
CA PRO A 106 -6.87 -0.38 -24.05
C PRO A 106 -8.26 -0.92 -24.34
N SER A 107 -8.61 -2.08 -23.76
CA SER A 107 -9.97 -2.55 -23.76
C SER A 107 -10.81 -1.49 -23.06
N ILE A 108 -11.79 -0.94 -23.75
CA ILE A 108 -12.61 0.20 -23.30
C ILE A 108 -13.48 -0.12 -22.08
N ASP A 109 -13.50 -1.39 -21.64
CA ASP A 109 -14.39 -1.93 -20.61
C ASP A 109 -13.64 -2.75 -19.53
N SER A 110 -12.33 -2.61 -19.42
CA SER A 110 -11.54 -3.31 -18.41
C SER A 110 -10.78 -2.29 -17.57
N ASP A 111 -11.28 -2.02 -16.37
CA ASP A 111 -10.60 -1.36 -15.24
C ASP A 111 -9.36 -2.16 -14.75
N ASP A 112 -8.73 -2.96 -15.62
CA ASP A 112 -7.48 -3.67 -15.38
C ASP A 112 -6.28 -2.74 -15.64
N GLU A 113 -6.20 -1.66 -14.87
CA GLU A 113 -4.97 -0.86 -14.72
C GLU A 113 -3.83 -1.68 -14.05
N ASP A 114 -4.09 -2.95 -13.70
CA ASP A 114 -3.18 -3.84 -12.97
C ASP A 114 -2.51 -4.93 -13.85
N ALA A 115 -2.66 -4.90 -15.19
CA ALA A 115 -2.28 -6.03 -16.05
C ALA A 115 -0.78 -6.14 -16.43
N ASP A 116 0.08 -5.15 -16.13
CA ASP A 116 1.46 -5.08 -16.67
C ASP A 116 2.56 -4.91 -15.60
N PHE A 117 2.50 -5.65 -14.47
CA PHE A 117 3.59 -5.65 -13.48
C PHE A 117 4.37 -6.97 -13.50
N HIS A 118 5.65 -6.91 -13.87
CA HIS A 118 6.52 -8.09 -13.95
C HIS A 118 7.24 -8.44 -12.64
N CYS A 119 7.15 -7.64 -11.58
CA CYS A 119 7.66 -8.01 -10.25
C CYS A 119 6.90 -7.37 -9.09
N ASP A 120 7.08 -7.95 -7.90
CA ASP A 120 6.48 -7.51 -6.64
C ASP A 120 6.77 -6.04 -6.32
N ALA A 121 7.99 -5.57 -6.59
CA ALA A 121 8.35 -4.17 -6.35
C ALA A 121 7.58 -3.21 -7.25
N CYS A 122 7.37 -3.54 -8.53
CA CYS A 122 6.56 -2.72 -9.44
C CYS A 122 5.07 -2.73 -9.05
N THR A 123 4.54 -3.90 -8.69
CA THR A 123 3.17 -4.05 -8.18
C THR A 123 2.95 -3.17 -6.96
N CYS A 124 3.91 -3.18 -6.02
CA CYS A 124 3.89 -2.29 -4.86
C CYS A 124 4.07 -0.82 -5.23
N ASP A 125 4.96 -0.48 -6.16
CA ASP A 125 5.21 0.92 -6.53
C ASP A 125 3.94 1.62 -7.04
N VAL A 126 3.08 0.89 -7.75
CA VAL A 126 1.77 1.37 -8.20
C VAL A 126 0.78 1.43 -7.05
N GLU A 127 0.71 0.39 -6.22
CA GLU A 127 -0.20 0.40 -5.07
C GLU A 127 0.09 1.55 -4.11
N ILE A 128 1.37 1.76 -3.80
CA ILE A 128 1.85 2.83 -2.94
C ILE A 128 1.65 4.21 -3.58
N ALA A 129 1.71 4.33 -4.91
CA ALA A 129 1.43 5.59 -5.59
C ALA A 129 0.02 6.10 -5.26
N HIS A 130 -0.99 5.22 -5.27
CA HIS A 130 -2.34 5.61 -4.87
C HIS A 130 -2.41 6.08 -3.42
N VAL A 131 -1.73 5.41 -2.49
CA VAL A 131 -1.68 5.84 -1.08
C VAL A 131 -1.00 7.21 -0.94
N ILE A 132 0.11 7.44 -1.63
CA ILE A 132 0.84 8.72 -1.61
C ILE A 132 -0.02 9.87 -2.15
N THR A 133 -0.85 9.64 -3.18
CA THR A 133 -1.72 10.70 -3.72
C THR A 133 -2.75 11.22 -2.71
N ALA A 134 -3.03 10.46 -1.65
CA ALA A 134 -3.92 10.86 -0.57
C ALA A 134 -3.21 11.65 0.54
N LEU A 135 -1.88 11.67 0.54
CA LEU A 135 -1.08 12.37 1.55
C LEU A 135 -0.90 13.84 1.16
N PRO A 136 -0.81 14.74 2.16
CA PRO A 136 -0.51 16.15 1.88
C PRO A 136 0.87 16.26 1.21
N ALA A 137 1.00 17.20 0.27
CA ALA A 137 2.30 17.51 -0.33
C ALA A 137 3.30 17.89 0.78
N SER A 138 4.51 17.36 0.70
CA SER A 138 5.60 17.71 1.60
C SER A 138 5.82 19.22 1.50
N ILE A 139 5.59 19.95 2.60
CA ILE A 139 6.03 21.35 2.68
C ILE A 139 7.55 21.28 2.87
N THR A 140 8.29 21.38 1.77
CA THR A 140 9.75 21.62 1.77
C THR A 140 10.08 22.98 2.38
#